data_AF-A0A1D8ASJ5-F1
#
_entry.id   AF-A0A1D8ASJ5-F1
#
_cell.length_a   1.000
_cell.length_b   1.000
_cell.length_c   1.000
_cell.angle_alpha   90.00
_cell.angle_beta   90.00
_cell.angle_gamma   90.00
#
_symmetry.space_group_name_H-M   'P 1'
#
loop_
_entity.id
_entity.type
_entity.pdbx_description
1 polymer ?
#
loop_
_entity_poly.entity_id
_entity_poly.type
_entity_poly.pdbx_seq_one_letter_code
_entity_poly.pdbx_strand_id
1 'polypeptide(L)'
;MNFPHFVRIDRERQGRARHYVVHTHDPKFTLELTPDGEAPDRVGRGVIKRICVPNSWAGDYGQYGKLLAAAQDFFAQSQPEPGPRG
;
A
#
# COMPACT_ATOMS: atom_id res chain seq x y z
N MET A 1 14.45 -5.09 -1.62
CA MET A 1 13.69 -5.50 -2.81
C MET A 1 13.52 -4.27 -3.69
N ASN A 2 13.56 -4.40 -5.02
CA ASN A 2 13.19 -3.28 -5.89
C ASN A 2 11.68 -3.35 -6.13
N PHE A 3 10.98 -2.23 -5.96
CA PHE A 3 9.54 -2.11 -6.18
C PHE A 3 9.29 -1.22 -7.40
N PRO A 4 9.72 -1.65 -8.60
CA PRO A 4 9.45 -0.88 -9.79
C PRO A 4 7.92 -0.76 -9.94
N HIS A 5 7.47 0.42 -10.34
CA HIS A 5 6.06 0.74 -10.60
C HIS A 5 5.16 0.96 -9.38
N PHE A 6 5.67 0.90 -8.15
CA PHE A 6 4.90 1.28 -6.96
C PHE A 6 5.17 2.72 -6.54
N VAL A 7 4.10 3.44 -6.22
CA VAL A 7 4.16 4.81 -5.68
C VAL A 7 3.30 4.88 -4.43
N ARG A 8 3.83 5.47 -3.36
CA ARG A 8 3.05 5.79 -2.16
C ARG A 8 2.58 7.25 -2.21
N ILE A 9 1.31 7.46 -1.88
CA ILE A 9 0.71 8.79 -1.73
C ILE A 9 0.13 8.87 -0.32
N ASP A 10 0.68 9.75 0.49
CA ASP A 10 0.18 10.04 1.83
C ASP A 10 -0.82 11.21 1.74
N ARG A 11 -2.01 11.02 2.31
CA ARG A 11 -3.04 12.07 2.37
C ARG A 11 -3.56 12.23 3.78
N GLU A 12 -3.52 13.45 4.28
CA GLU A 12 -4.20 13.82 5.52
C GLU A 12 -5.61 14.34 5.22
N ARG A 13 -6.62 13.70 5.80
CA ARG A 13 -8.03 14.14 5.70
C ARG A 13 -8.66 14.05 7.08
N GLN A 14 -9.17 15.17 7.59
CA GLN A 14 -9.91 15.24 8.86
C GLN A 14 -9.17 14.60 10.05
N GLY A 15 -7.86 14.85 10.16
CA GLY A 15 -7.02 14.31 11.24
C GLY A 15 -6.72 12.80 11.14
N ARG A 16 -7.09 12.13 10.04
CA ARG A 16 -6.72 10.74 9.77
C ARG A 16 -5.76 10.69 8.57
N ALA A 17 -4.59 10.10 8.78
CA ALA A 17 -3.68 9.76 7.70
C ALA A 17 -4.25 8.58 6.90
N ARG A 18 -4.33 8.73 5.58
CA ARG A 18 -4.65 7.65 4.65
C ARG A 18 -3.46 7.44 3.74
N HIS A 19 -3.04 6.19 3.62
CA HIS A 19 -1.93 5.81 2.77
C HIS A 19 -2.46 5.08 1.54
N TYR A 20 -2.06 5.55 0.37
CA TYR A 20 -2.39 4.92 -0.90
C TYR A 20 -1.13 4.35 -1.53
N VAL A 21 -1.19 3.09 -1.95
CA VAL A 21 -0.17 2.48 -2.80
C VAL A 21 -0.75 2.28 -4.18
N VAL A 22 -0.09 2.81 -5.20
CA VAL A 22 -0.51 2.75 -6.60
C VAL A 22 0.48 1.90 -7.37
N HIS A 23 -0.03 0.89 -8.08
CA HIS A 23 0.74 0.17 -9.09
C HIS A 23 0.50 0.82 -10.45
N THR A 24 1.57 1.37 -11.02
CA THR A 24 1.52 2.24 -12.20
C THR A 24 1.66 1.50 -13.53
N HIS A 25 2.08 0.23 -13.50
CA HIS A 25 2.17 -0.63 -14.67
C HIS A 25 1.01 -1.63 -14.72
N ASP A 26 0.81 -2.29 -15.86
CA ASP A 26 -0.24 -3.29 -15.97
C ASP A 26 0.17 -4.58 -15.21
N PRO A 27 -0.74 -5.18 -14.42
CA PRO A 27 -2.11 -4.73 -14.15
C PRO A 27 -2.15 -3.54 -13.16
N LYS A 28 -2.79 -2.45 -13.55
CA LYS A 28 -2.90 -1.24 -12.71
C LYS A 28 -3.87 -1.47 -11.58
N PHE A 29 -3.55 -0.99 -10.38
CA PHE A 29 -4.50 -0.96 -9.27
C PHE A 29 -4.08 0.06 -8.22
N THR A 30 -4.99 0.32 -7.29
CA THR A 30 -4.72 1.15 -6.12
C THR A 30 -5.15 0.43 -4.85
N LEU A 31 -4.36 0.60 -3.80
CA LEU A 31 -4.56 0.02 -2.49
C LEU A 31 -4.62 1.14 -1.46
N GLU A 32 -5.63 1.12 -0.59
CA GLU A 32 -5.70 1.96 0.60
C GLU A 32 -5.29 1.15 1.83
N LEU A 33 -4.31 1.66 2.57
CA LEU A 33 -3.72 1.04 3.75
C LEU A 33 -3.80 1.98 4.95
N THR A 34 -3.95 1.39 6.13
CA THR A 34 -3.69 2.06 7.41
C THR A 34 -2.55 1.35 8.13
N PRO A 35 -1.75 2.04 8.95
CA PRO A 35 -0.79 1.39 9.83
C PRO A 35 -1.46 0.30 10.67
N ASP A 36 -0.75 -0.80 10.89
CA ASP A 36 -1.17 -1.86 11.80
C ASP A 36 -0.72 -1.54 13.22
N GLY A 37 -1.66 -1.10 14.06
CA GLY A 37 -1.38 -0.73 15.45
C GLY A 37 -0.98 -1.89 16.35
N GLU A 38 -1.27 -3.13 15.94
CA GLU A 38 -0.92 -4.35 16.67
C GLU A 38 0.49 -4.87 16.34
N ALA A 39 1.10 -4.36 15.25
CA ALA A 39 2.46 -4.72 14.87
C ALA A 39 3.49 -4.17 15.88
N PRO A 40 4.65 -4.83 16.08
CA PRO A 40 5.68 -4.37 17.02
C PRO A 40 6.19 -2.94 16.76
N ASP A 41 6.19 -2.51 15.50
CA ASP A 41 6.58 -1.18 15.03
C ASP A 41 5.38 -0.21 14.89
N ARG A 42 4.16 -0.67 15.24
CA ARG A 42 2.87 0.02 15.07
C ARG A 42 2.52 0.42 13.63
N VAL A 43 3.22 -0.14 12.64
CA VAL A 43 2.96 0.10 11.22
C VAL A 43 2.78 -1.21 10.45
N GLY A 44 3.70 -2.15 10.66
CA GLY A 44 3.74 -3.45 10.03
C GLY A 44 3.67 -3.35 8.50
N ARG A 45 3.02 -4.36 7.90
CA ARG A 45 2.69 -4.38 6.46
C ARG A 45 1.49 -3.51 6.09
N GLY A 46 0.90 -2.83 7.06
CA GLY A 46 -0.36 -2.10 6.94
C GLY A 46 -1.58 -3.01 6.76
N VAL A 47 -2.72 -2.54 7.27
CA VAL A 47 -4.02 -3.18 7.13
C VAL A 47 -4.71 -2.65 5.88
N ILE A 48 -5.02 -3.54 4.93
CA ILE A 48 -5.75 -3.19 3.71
C ILE A 48 -7.16 -2.74 4.08
N LYS A 49 -7.55 -1.54 3.64
CA LYS A 49 -8.91 -1.01 3.80
C LYS A 49 -9.71 -1.05 2.52
N ARG A 50 -9.05 -0.89 1.37
CA ARG A 50 -9.72 -0.89 0.07
C ARG A 50 -8.77 -1.29 -1.05
N ILE A 51 -9.28 -2.09 -1.97
CA ILE A 51 -8.61 -2.44 -3.23
C ILE A 51 -9.45 -1.87 -4.37
N CYS A 52 -8.83 -1.13 -5.28
CA CYS A 52 -9.45 -0.64 -6.50
C CYS A 52 -8.71 -1.24 -7.70
N VAL A 53 -9.38 -2.13 -8.42
CA VAL A 53 -8.90 -2.74 -9.66
C VAL A 53 -9.76 -2.27 -10.83
N PRO A 54 -9.19 -2.12 -12.04
CA PRO A 54 -9.95 -1.89 -13.26
C PRO A 54 -11.00 -2.99 -13.45
N ASN A 55 -12.20 -2.58 -13.86
CA ASN A 55 -13.24 -3.54 -14.23
C ASN A 55 -12.81 -4.22 -15.54
N SER A 56 -12.48 -5.50 -15.49
CA SER A 56 -12.15 -6.29 -16.68
C SER A 56 -13.25 -7.31 -16.91
N TRP A 57 -13.82 -7.27 -18.12
CA TRP A 57 -14.85 -8.21 -18.56
C TRP A 57 -14.33 -9.66 -18.66
N ALA A 58 -13.02 -9.86 -18.85
CA ALA A 58 -12.36 -11.17 -18.95
C ALA A 58 -11.32 -11.41 -17.83
N GLY A 59 -11.34 -10.60 -16.77
CA GLY A 59 -10.19 -10.43 -15.88
C GLY A 59 -9.87 -11.65 -15.00
N ASP A 60 -8.68 -12.21 -15.19
CA ASP A 60 -8.04 -13.03 -14.15
C ASP A 60 -7.65 -12.11 -12.99
N TYR A 61 -8.42 -12.14 -11.91
CA TYR A 61 -8.13 -11.38 -10.69
C TYR A 61 -7.01 -12.02 -9.85
N GLY A 62 -6.62 -13.27 -10.14
CA GLY A 62 -5.55 -13.98 -9.45
C GLY A 62 -4.18 -13.29 -9.61
N GLN A 63 -3.94 -12.63 -10.75
CA GLN A 63 -2.69 -11.89 -11.01
C GLN A 63 -2.42 -10.77 -9.98
N TYR A 64 -3.48 -10.18 -9.40
CA TYR A 64 -3.32 -9.12 -8.40
C TYR A 64 -2.81 -9.66 -7.06
N GLY A 65 -3.03 -10.94 -6.73
CA GLY A 65 -2.69 -11.50 -5.41
C GLY A 65 -1.20 -11.35 -5.06
N LYS A 66 -0.31 -11.68 -6.01
CA LYS A 66 1.15 -11.50 -5.81
C LYS A 66 1.54 -10.03 -5.70
N LEU A 67 0.89 -9.16 -6.47
CA LEU A 67 1.16 -7.72 -6.47
C LEU A 67 0.64 -7.02 -5.21
N LEU A 68 -0.44 -7.52 -4.60
CA LEU A 68 -0.95 -7.01 -3.32
C LEU A 68 0.02 -7.30 -2.17
N ALA A 69 0.61 -8.50 -2.14
CA ALA A 69 1.66 -8.82 -1.17
C ALA A 69 2.88 -7.90 -1.36
N ALA A 70 3.32 -7.72 -2.60
CA ALA A 70 4.41 -6.79 -2.93
C ALA A 70 4.09 -5.33 -2.55
N ALA A 71 2.83 -4.89 -2.74
CA ALA A 71 2.38 -3.55 -2.34
C ALA A 71 2.43 -3.33 -0.83
N GLN A 72 2.10 -4.35 -0.03
CA GLN A 72 2.23 -4.31 1.42
C GLN A 72 3.69 -4.28 1.88
N ASP A 73 4.57 -5.08 1.25
CA ASP A 73 6.01 -5.04 1.54
C ASP A 73 6.64 -3.69 1.16
N PHE A 74 6.19 -3.08 0.06
CA PHE A 74 6.56 -1.73 -0.34
C PHE A 74 6.07 -0.70 0.68
N PHE A 75 4.84 -0.83 1.18
CA PHE A 75 4.30 0.08 2.19
C PHE A 75 5.13 0.05 3.48
N ALA A 76 5.53 -1.13 3.96
CA ALA A 76 6.38 -1.28 5.13
C ALA A 76 7.76 -0.63 4.93
N GLN A 77 8.38 -0.83 3.76
CA GLN A 77 9.73 -0.33 3.46
C GLN A 77 9.77 1.17 3.11
N SER A 78 8.67 1.74 2.63
CA SER A 78 8.63 3.16 2.24
C SER A 78 8.41 4.10 3.43
N GLN A 79 8.17 3.59 4.63
CA GLN A 79 7.96 4.44 5.81
C GLN A 79 9.17 5.35 6.04
N PRO A 80 8.96 6.65 6.30
CA PRO A 80 10.06 7.51 6.70
C PRO A 80 10.68 6.96 7.99
N GLU A 81 12.02 7.00 8.12
CA GLU A 81 12.67 6.65 9.37
C GLU A 81 12.02 7.44 10.52
N PRO A 82 11.80 6.81 11.69
CA PRO A 82 11.30 7.54 12.85
C PRO A 82 12.33 8.64 13.15
N GLY A 83 11.96 9.90 12.89
CA GLY A 83 12.83 11.04 13.14
C GLY A 83 13.35 11.01 14.59
N PRO A 84 14.57 11.54 14.83
CA PRO A 84 15.16 11.52 16.16
C PRO A 84 14.19 12.15 17.16
N ARG A 85 13.85 11.38 18.20
CA ARG A 85 13.10 11.90 19.35
C ARG A 85 14.02 12.88 20.07
N GLY A 86 13.84 14.17 19.80
CA GLY A 86 14.42 15.25 20.59
C GLY A 86 13.76 15.38 21.95
#